data_AF-A0A9P9IW26-F1
#
_entry.id   AF-A0A9P9IW26-F1
#
_cell.length_a   1.000
_cell.length_b   1.000
_cell.length_c   1.000
_cell.angle_alpha   90.00
_cell.angle_beta   90.00
_cell.angle_gamma   90.00
#
_symmetry.space_group_name_H-M   'P 1'
#
loop_
_entity.id
_entity.type
_entity.pdbx_description
1 polymer ?
#
loop_
_entity_poly.entity_id
_entity_poly.type
_entity_poly.pdbx_seq_one_letter_code
_entity_poly.pdbx_strand_id
1 'polypeptide(L)'
;PRRCFKLISGSPKTFAKRADSGNNITSYFCGDCGTTPFPDGDSFPNLKIIKAGTLDDSGILNNAKPSLEGYAPSRLKWIPAIPEASQQ
;
A
#
# COMPACT_ATOMS: atom_id res chain seq x y z
N PRO A 1 1.74 9.03 8.70
CA PRO A 1 1.21 8.62 10.02
C PRO A 1 -0.31 8.46 10.01
N ARG A 2 -0.86 7.51 10.79
CA ARG A 2 -2.32 7.26 10.78
C ARG A 2 -3.16 8.47 11.18
N ARG A 3 -2.68 9.25 12.15
CA ARG A 3 -3.33 10.51 12.61
C ARG A 3 -3.48 11.59 11.54
N CYS A 4 -2.69 11.54 10.47
CA CYS A 4 -2.70 12.55 9.40
C CYS A 4 -3.66 12.17 8.26
N PHE A 5 -4.32 11.02 8.34
CA PHE A 5 -5.26 10.56 7.33
C PHE A 5 -6.69 10.92 7.72
N LYS A 6 -7.47 11.41 6.75
CA LYS A 6 -8.91 11.65 6.88
C LYS A 6 -9.62 11.18 5.62
N LEU A 7 -10.69 10.41 5.79
CA LEU A 7 -11.64 10.13 4.70
C LEU A 7 -12.58 11.33 4.57
N ILE A 8 -12.53 12.00 3.42
CA ILE A 8 -13.33 13.22 3.16
C ILE A 8 -14.66 12.92 2.47
N SER A 9 -14.73 11.84 1.70
CA SER A 9 -15.90 11.44 0.92
C SER A 9 -15.90 9.93 0.65
N GLY A 10 -17.08 9.40 0.34
CA GLY A 10 -17.30 7.98 0.04
C GLY A 10 -17.43 7.10 1.28
N SER A 11 -17.93 5.88 1.06
CA SER A 11 -18.12 4.84 2.09
C SER A 11 -17.51 3.53 1.62
N PRO A 12 -16.19 3.31 1.80
CA PRO A 12 -15.52 2.11 1.33
C PRO A 12 -16.11 0.84 1.94
N LYS A 13 -16.29 -0.19 1.11
CA LYS A 13 -16.52 -1.56 1.59
C LYS A 13 -15.21 -2.12 2.13
N THR A 14 -15.30 -3.11 3.01
CA THR A 14 -14.14 -3.70 3.68
C THR A 14 -14.07 -5.20 3.52
N PHE A 15 -12.86 -5.72 3.33
CA PHE A 15 -12.59 -7.15 3.37
C PHE A 15 -11.31 -7.41 4.17
N ALA A 16 -11.39 -8.28 5.17
CA ALA A 16 -10.25 -8.66 6.01
C ALA A 16 -9.84 -10.11 5.73
N LYS A 17 -8.54 -10.36 5.67
CA LYS A 17 -7.97 -11.71 5.57
C LYS A 17 -6.71 -11.83 6.42
N ARG A 18 -6.39 -13.07 6.79
CA ARG A 18 -5.08 -13.42 7.32
C ARG A 18 -4.11 -13.66 6.16
N ALA A 19 -2.95 -13.02 6.19
CA ALA A 19 -1.87 -13.24 5.25
C ALA A 19 -1.03 -14.45 5.65
N ASP A 20 -0.20 -14.94 4.73
CA ASP A 20 0.70 -16.08 4.98
C ASP A 20 1.74 -15.76 6.07
N SER A 21 2.02 -14.48 6.29
CA SER A 21 2.85 -14.01 7.41
C SER A 21 2.17 -14.14 8.78
N GLY A 22 0.90 -14.54 8.81
CA GLY A 22 0.06 -14.60 10.01
C GLY A 22 -0.58 -13.26 10.40
N ASN A 23 -0.18 -12.14 9.77
CA ASN A 23 -0.75 -10.81 10.02
C ASN A 23 -2.14 -10.67 9.41
N ASN A 24 -2.97 -9.82 10.01
CA ASN A 24 -4.24 -9.41 9.41
C ASN A 24 -4.02 -8.26 8.43
N ILE A 25 -4.74 -8.33 7.31
CA ILE A 25 -4.81 -7.27 6.30
C ILE A 25 -6.28 -6.98 6.04
N THR A 26 -6.67 -5.71 6.18
CA THR A 26 -7.99 -5.20 5.86
C THR A 26 -7.89 -4.28 4.64
N SER A 27 -8.55 -4.64 3.55
CA SER A 27 -8.66 -3.80 2.36
C SER A 27 -9.92 -2.93 2.44
N TYR A 28 -9.76 -1.63 2.21
CA TYR A 28 -10.87 -0.69 2.05
C TYR A 28 -10.97 -0.31 0.58
N PHE A 29 -12.14 -0.55 -0.05
CA PHE A 29 -12.31 -0.41 -1.49
C PHE A 29 -13.65 0.20 -1.87
N CYS A 30 -13.69 0.85 -3.04
CA CYS A 30 -14.91 1.39 -3.61
C CYS A 30 -15.86 0.26 -4.00
N GLY A 31 -17.09 0.31 -3.50
CA GLY A 31 -18.10 -0.71 -3.77
C GLY A 31 -18.59 -0.77 -5.21
N ASP A 32 -18.36 0.29 -6.00
CA ASP A 32 -18.86 0.44 -7.36
C ASP A 32 -17.80 0.13 -8.42
N CYS A 33 -16.57 0.62 -8.23
CA CYS A 33 -15.47 0.43 -9.19
C CYS A 33 -14.38 -0.55 -8.73
N GLY A 34 -14.43 -1.05 -7.49
CA GLY A 34 -13.47 -2.03 -6.96
C GLY A 34 -12.08 -1.47 -6.59
N THR A 35 -11.80 -0.19 -6.87
CA THR A 35 -10.50 0.43 -6.53
C THR A 35 -10.26 0.36 -5.02
N THR A 36 -9.07 -0.08 -4.62
CA THR A 36 -8.67 -0.21 -3.20
C THR A 36 -7.64 0.87 -2.82
N PRO A 37 -8.05 2.07 -2.40
CA PRO A 37 -7.13 3.18 -2.15
C PRO A 37 -6.22 2.97 -0.94
N PHE A 38 -6.69 2.31 0.11
CA PHE A 38 -5.91 2.14 1.34
C PHE A 38 -6.18 0.79 2.02
N PRO A 39 -5.16 -0.07 2.20
CA PRO A 39 -5.23 -1.17 3.14
C PRO A 39 -4.84 -0.72 4.56
N ASP A 40 -5.23 -1.50 5.56
CA ASP A 40 -4.67 -1.51 6.92
C ASP A 40 -4.15 -2.92 7.25
N GLY A 41 -3.20 -3.01 8.17
CA GLY A 41 -2.75 -4.31 8.67
C GLY A 41 -1.70 -4.20 9.76
N ASP A 42 -1.43 -5.35 10.38
CA ASP A 42 -0.59 -5.45 11.58
C ASP A 42 0.88 -5.10 11.32
N SER A 43 1.32 -5.16 10.06
CA SER A 43 2.70 -4.82 9.67
C SER A 43 3.02 -3.32 9.82
N PHE A 44 2.01 -2.45 9.89
CA PHE A 44 2.19 -1.00 9.92
C PHE A 44 1.24 -0.30 10.91
N PRO A 45 1.29 -0.64 12.21
CA PRO A 45 0.23 -0.28 13.18
C PRO A 45 0.01 1.24 13.34
N ASN A 46 1.07 2.04 13.15
CA ASN A 46 1.04 3.50 13.32
C ASN A 46 0.96 4.28 11.99
N LEU A 47 0.93 3.59 10.86
CA LEU A 47 0.87 4.19 9.54
C LEU A 47 -0.49 3.94 8.89
N LYS A 48 -0.85 4.80 7.95
CA LYS A 48 -1.92 4.53 7.00
C LYS A 48 -1.26 4.31 5.66
N ILE A 49 -1.55 3.18 5.03
CA ILE A 49 -0.98 2.83 3.74
C ILE A 49 -1.90 3.36 2.66
N ILE A 50 -1.33 4.10 1.71
CA ILE A 50 -2.04 4.61 0.53
C ILE A 50 -1.41 3.97 -0.69
N LYS A 51 -2.23 3.43 -1.61
CA LYS A 51 -1.71 2.90 -2.86
C LYS A 51 -1.32 4.05 -3.78
N ALA A 52 -0.05 4.12 -4.17
CA ALA A 52 0.48 5.22 -4.98
C ALA A 52 -0.32 5.46 -6.28
N GLY A 53 -0.81 4.39 -6.93
CA GLY A 53 -1.61 4.49 -8.15
C GLY A 53 -2.99 5.15 -8.00
N THR A 54 -3.42 5.49 -6.78
CA THR A 54 -4.65 6.28 -6.54
C THR A 54 -4.38 7.76 -6.28
N LEU A 55 -3.13 8.21 -6.40
CA LEU A 55 -2.74 9.62 -6.29
C LEU A 55 -2.59 10.21 -7.69
N ASP A 56 -3.08 11.42 -7.88
CA ASP A 56 -3.05 12.20 -9.12
C ASP A 56 -1.93 13.27 -9.13
N ASP A 57 -1.41 13.64 -7.95
CA ASP A 57 -0.29 14.57 -7.81
C ASP A 57 1.06 13.92 -8.17
N SER A 58 1.56 14.24 -9.36
CA SER A 58 2.86 13.76 -9.86
C SER A 58 4.05 14.28 -9.04
N GLY A 59 3.93 15.44 -8.40
CA GLY A 59 4.96 15.97 -7.50
C GLY A 59 5.17 15.09 -6.28
N ILE A 60 4.09 14.56 -5.70
CA ILE A 60 4.17 13.57 -4.61
C ILE A 60 4.84 12.29 -5.11
N LEU A 61 4.41 11.77 -6.27
CA LEU A 61 4.93 10.51 -6.81
C LEU A 61 6.40 10.59 -7.20
N ASN A 62 6.85 11.74 -7.72
CA ASN A 62 8.26 11.96 -8.06
C ASN A 62 9.17 12.02 -6.82
N ASN A 63 8.64 12.42 -5.67
CA ASN A 63 9.37 12.52 -4.41
C ASN A 63 9.23 11.28 -3.52
N ALA A 64 8.25 10.42 -3.78
CA ALA A 64 7.97 9.20 -3.01
C ALA A 64 8.58 7.96 -3.68
N LYS A 65 9.88 7.99 -3.96
CA LYS A 65 10.59 6.83 -4.52
C LYS A 65 10.51 5.62 -3.59
N PRO A 66 10.37 4.39 -4.10
CA PRO A 66 10.38 3.19 -3.28
C PRO A 66 11.68 3.07 -2.47
N SER A 67 11.56 2.95 -1.15
CA SER A 67 12.70 2.75 -0.25
C SER A 67 12.88 1.28 0.16
N LEU A 68 11.91 0.43 -0.15
CA LEU A 68 11.86 -0.99 0.18
C LEU A 68 11.15 -1.76 -0.92
N GLU A 69 11.77 -2.84 -1.36
CA GLU A 69 11.15 -3.87 -2.20
C GLU A 69 10.89 -5.11 -1.35
N GLY A 70 9.61 -5.39 -1.09
CA GLY A 70 9.19 -6.62 -0.43
C GLY A 70 9.08 -7.78 -1.42
N TYR A 71 9.33 -8.99 -0.93
CA TYR A 71 9.40 -10.22 -1.72
C TYR A 71 10.52 -10.23 -2.77
N ALA A 72 11.56 -9.42 -2.56
CA ALA A 72 12.72 -9.31 -3.44
C ALA A 72 13.38 -10.67 -3.75
N PRO A 73 13.48 -11.66 -2.83
CA PRO A 73 14.01 -12.99 -3.15
C PRO A 73 13.22 -13.75 -4.23
N SER A 74 11.96 -13.40 -4.45
CA SER A 74 11.09 -13.99 -5.48
C SER A 74 10.95 -13.14 -6.74
N ARG A 75 11.73 -12.07 -6.88
CA ARG A 75 11.71 -11.17 -8.04
C ARG A 75 11.94 -11.94 -9.34
N LEU A 76 11.13 -11.64 -10.36
CA LEU A 76 11.32 -12.17 -11.70
C LEU A 76 12.63 -11.66 -12.30
N LYS A 77 13.41 -12.55 -12.93
CA LYS A 77 14.77 -12.24 -13.43
C LYS A 77 14.86 -11.06 -14.41
N TRP A 78 13.77 -10.71 -15.09
CA TRP A 78 13.73 -9.60 -16.06
C TRP A 78 13.39 -8.24 -15.43
N ILE A 79 13.06 -8.21 -14.14
CA ILE A 79 12.80 -6.97 -13.39
C ILE A 79 14.08 -6.60 -12.65
N PRO A 80 14.68 -5.42 -12.85
CA PRO A 80 15.85 -4.98 -12.09
C PRO A 80 15.46 -4.58 -10.66
N ALA A 81 16.43 -4.62 -9.75
CA ALA A 81 16.27 -4.00 -8.43
C ALA A 81 16.13 -2.49 -8.57
N ILE A 82 15.31 -1.90 -7.70
CA ILE A 82 15.21 -0.44 -7.59
C ILE A 82 16.47 0.05 -6.87
N PRO A 83 17.25 0.97 -7.47
CA PRO A 83 18.42 1.54 -6.81
C PRO A 83 18.07 2.13 -5.45
N GLU A 84 18.95 1.93 -4.47
CA GLU A 84 18.85 2.47 -3.09
C GLU A 84 17.70 1.91 -2.24
N ALA A 85 16.78 1.13 -2.82
CA ALA A 85 15.74 0.45 -2.07
C ALA A 85 16.31 -0.75 -1.30
N SER A 86 15.95 -0.85 -0.02
CA SER A 86 16.20 -2.07 0.77
C SER A 86 15.48 -3.26 0.15
N GLN A 87 16.04 -4.46 0.31
CA GLN A 87 15.53 -5.69 -0.31
C GLN A 87 15.10 -6.66 0.80
N GLN A 88 13.84 -7.09 0.79
CA GLN A 88 13.28 -8.01 1.79
C GLN A 88 12.60 -9.21 1.15
#